data_AF-A0A7S4HZ32-F1
#
_entry.id   AF-A0A7S4HZ32-F1
#
_cell.length_a   1.000
_cell.length_b   1.000
_cell.length_c   1.000
_cell.angle_alpha   90.00
_cell.angle_beta   90.00
_cell.angle_gamma   90.00
#
_symmetry.space_group_name_H-M   'P 1'
#
loop_
_entity.id
_entity.type
_entity.pdbx_description
1 polymer ?
#
loop_
_entity_poly.entity_id
_entity_poly.type
_entity_poly.pdbx_seq_one_letter_code
_entity_poly.pdbx_strand_id
1 'polypeptide(L)'
;FVSTGPVSSSSSSPPSPPSPYPSVPVLPWWRLERVVSSMRPYLRRSEYGPAVVNAVADIASLLEAGPPDLAERARDFVERFGVVIVFAVFTFAMAAWGEYRDRNRRYQYAEARSKMSPKEEGEARRLTERFAVRSCPICLEEFQCKGFDDDAGEKEAEDDDEAEKDEKGEEKREVAEDSPGAGSNRSADLRGSDGKPLKILRCGHAFDRTCWRHWVDSGHGDPCLCPVCRMDVGGKDANKPSSTSSSSATATATEPQPPPARRGGRRRRRRRRTREARVAAAVAEAVAA
;
A
#
# COMPACT_ATOMS: atom_id res chain seq x y z
N PHE A 1 -60.90 -52.97 -42.63
CA PHE A 1 -61.20 -51.53 -42.77
C PHE A 1 -60.09 -50.75 -42.09
N VAL A 2 -59.09 -50.31 -42.84
CA VAL A 2 -58.01 -49.44 -42.36
C VAL A 2 -58.41 -48.02 -42.72
N SER A 3 -58.64 -47.19 -41.70
CA SER A 3 -59.11 -45.81 -41.85
C SER A 3 -57.90 -44.89 -41.98
N THR A 4 -57.69 -44.34 -43.17
CA THR A 4 -56.68 -43.31 -43.46
C THR A 4 -57.24 -41.94 -43.07
N GLY A 5 -56.68 -41.34 -42.01
CA GLY A 5 -56.99 -39.95 -41.60
C GLY A 5 -56.17 -38.91 -42.37
N PRO A 6 -56.65 -37.65 -42.46
CA PRO A 6 -56.05 -36.61 -43.29
C PRO A 6 -54.80 -36.00 -42.65
N VAL A 7 -53.76 -35.86 -43.46
CA VAL A 7 -52.46 -35.24 -43.13
C VAL A 7 -52.65 -33.73 -43.00
N SER A 8 -52.47 -33.20 -41.79
CA SER A 8 -52.47 -31.75 -41.53
C SER A 8 -51.15 -31.14 -41.98
N SER A 9 -51.18 -30.32 -43.03
CA SER A 9 -50.06 -29.57 -43.55
C SER A 9 -49.70 -28.41 -42.61
N SER A 10 -48.72 -28.65 -41.74
CA SER A 10 -48.11 -27.60 -40.90
C SER A 10 -47.24 -26.69 -41.77
N SER A 11 -47.72 -25.47 -42.04
CA SER A 11 -46.93 -24.41 -42.66
C SER A 11 -45.85 -23.94 -41.68
N SER A 12 -44.63 -24.44 -41.83
CA SER A 12 -43.46 -23.97 -41.10
C SER A 12 -43.01 -22.62 -41.66
N SER A 13 -43.42 -21.53 -41.03
CA SER A 13 -42.84 -20.21 -41.28
C SER A 13 -41.36 -20.21 -40.87
N PRO A 14 -40.46 -19.56 -41.65
CA PRO A 14 -39.05 -19.50 -41.31
C PRO A 14 -38.83 -18.73 -39.99
N PRO A 15 -37.85 -19.13 -39.17
CA PRO A 15 -37.53 -18.45 -37.93
C PRO A 15 -37.09 -17.02 -38.23
N SER A 16 -37.75 -16.05 -37.60
CA SER A 16 -37.37 -14.65 -37.70
C SER A 16 -35.94 -14.45 -37.16
N PRO A 17 -35.10 -13.62 -37.80
CA PRO A 17 -33.77 -13.34 -37.31
C PRO A 17 -33.82 -12.74 -35.90
N PRO A 18 -32.91 -13.11 -34.98
CA PRO A 18 -32.88 -12.55 -33.64
C PRO A 18 -32.66 -11.03 -33.74
N SER A 19 -33.57 -10.26 -33.13
CA SER A 19 -33.41 -8.82 -33.00
C SER A 19 -32.09 -8.53 -32.26
N PRO A 20 -31.20 -7.69 -32.81
CA PRO A 20 -29.91 -7.37 -32.21
C PRO A 20 -30.02 -6.51 -30.95
N TYR A 21 -31.24 -6.07 -30.58
CA TYR A 21 -31.48 -5.24 -29.41
C TYR A 21 -32.27 -6.01 -28.36
N PRO A 22 -31.70 -6.29 -27.18
CA PRO A 22 -32.49 -6.76 -26.05
C PRO A 22 -33.52 -5.66 -25.74
N SER A 23 -34.80 -5.97 -25.89
CA SER A 23 -35.87 -5.05 -25.52
C SER A 23 -35.77 -4.80 -24.01
N VAL A 24 -35.32 -3.60 -23.65
CA VAL A 24 -35.34 -3.19 -22.25
C VAL A 24 -36.81 -3.17 -21.84
N PRO A 25 -37.23 -3.94 -20.82
CA PRO A 25 -38.61 -3.93 -20.40
C PRO A 25 -38.98 -2.50 -19.98
N VAL A 26 -40.00 -1.94 -20.64
CA VAL A 26 -40.50 -0.58 -20.39
C VAL A 26 -40.88 -0.40 -18.91
N LEU A 27 -41.33 -1.48 -18.28
CA LEU A 27 -41.66 -1.56 -16.86
C LEU A 27 -40.74 -2.57 -16.17
N PRO A 28 -39.55 -2.15 -15.70
CA PRO A 28 -38.71 -3.03 -14.89
C PRO A 28 -39.41 -3.38 -13.57
N TRP A 29 -39.05 -4.54 -13.01
CA TRP A 29 -39.64 -5.10 -11.79
C TRP A 29 -39.74 -4.09 -10.63
N TRP A 30 -38.72 -3.25 -10.43
CA TRP A 30 -38.68 -2.26 -9.36
C TRP A 30 -39.73 -1.15 -9.48
N ARG A 31 -40.08 -0.73 -10.71
CA ARG A 31 -41.20 0.21 -10.93
C ARG A 31 -42.53 -0.43 -10.58
N LEU A 32 -42.73 -1.70 -10.97
CA LEU A 32 -43.93 -2.46 -10.63
C LEU A 32 -44.06 -2.66 -9.11
N GLU A 33 -42.95 -2.95 -8.42
CA GLU A 33 -42.93 -3.08 -6.97
C GLU A 33 -43.35 -1.79 -6.25
N ARG A 34 -43.02 -0.62 -6.82
CA ARG A 34 -43.48 0.68 -6.31
C ARG A 34 -45.00 0.84 -6.44
N VAL A 35 -45.59 0.44 -7.57
CA VAL A 35 -47.05 0.43 -7.76
C VAL A 35 -47.72 -0.53 -6.77
N VAL A 36 -47.19 -1.74 -6.63
CA VAL A 36 -47.73 -2.70 -5.64
C VAL A 36 -47.61 -2.15 -4.22
N SER A 37 -46.53 -1.43 -3.91
CA SER A 37 -46.33 -0.80 -2.61
C SER A 37 -47.31 0.35 -2.34
N SER A 38 -47.70 1.14 -3.37
CA SER A 38 -48.74 2.17 -3.24
C SER A 38 -50.13 1.58 -3.02
N MET A 39 -50.39 0.37 -3.52
CA MET A 39 -51.66 -0.35 -3.33
C MET A 39 -51.82 -0.95 -1.93
N ARG A 40 -50.72 -1.41 -1.30
CA ARG A 40 -50.74 -2.10 0.02
C ARG A 40 -51.63 -1.45 1.09
N PRO A 41 -51.60 -0.11 1.33
CA PRO A 41 -52.46 0.50 2.35
C PRO A 41 -53.96 0.34 2.07
N TYR A 42 -54.40 0.42 0.81
CA TYR A 42 -55.81 0.25 0.42
C TYR A 42 -56.25 -1.21 0.58
N LEU A 43 -55.39 -2.15 0.18
CA LEU A 43 -55.66 -3.58 0.34
C LEU A 43 -55.80 -3.98 1.81
N ARG A 44 -55.04 -3.36 2.73
CA ARG A 44 -55.17 -3.59 4.18
C ARG A 44 -56.49 -3.09 4.76
N ARG A 45 -57.11 -2.08 4.14
CA ARG A 45 -58.45 -1.57 4.51
C ARG A 45 -59.58 -2.29 3.77
N SER A 46 -59.26 -3.31 2.96
CA SER A 46 -60.20 -4.00 2.06
C SER A 46 -60.85 -3.08 1.01
N GLU A 47 -60.22 -1.96 0.69
CA GLU A 47 -60.66 -1.01 -0.34
C GLU A 47 -60.10 -1.41 -1.72
N TYR A 48 -60.59 -2.51 -2.29
CA TYR A 48 -60.04 -3.05 -3.53
C TYR A 48 -60.24 -2.15 -4.76
N GLY A 49 -61.41 -1.52 -4.87
CA GLY A 49 -61.73 -0.62 -5.98
C GLY A 49 -60.74 0.54 -6.10
N PRO A 50 -60.58 1.37 -5.05
CA PRO A 50 -59.58 2.44 -5.02
C PRO A 50 -58.14 1.94 -5.24
N ALA A 51 -57.78 0.76 -4.71
CA ALA A 51 -56.45 0.18 -4.90
C ALA A 51 -56.15 -0.07 -6.39
N VAL A 52 -57.08 -0.68 -7.13
CA VAL A 52 -56.90 -1.01 -8.56
C VAL A 52 -56.90 0.25 -9.42
N VAL A 53 -57.81 1.20 -9.15
CA VAL A 53 -57.86 2.48 -9.90
C VAL A 53 -56.55 3.25 -9.73
N ASN A 54 -56.02 3.33 -8.51
CA ASN A 54 -54.74 3.99 -8.25
C ASN A 54 -53.57 3.27 -8.93
N ALA A 55 -53.57 1.94 -8.93
CA ALA A 55 -52.53 1.16 -9.60
C ALA A 55 -52.50 1.37 -11.12
N VAL A 56 -53.67 1.42 -11.77
CA VAL A 56 -53.78 1.67 -13.20
C VAL A 56 -53.31 3.10 -13.53
N ALA A 57 -53.66 4.08 -12.70
CA ALA A 57 -53.19 5.46 -12.84
C ALA A 57 -51.67 5.55 -12.69
N ASP A 58 -51.08 4.87 -11.68
CA ASP A 58 -49.63 4.81 -11.48
C ASP A 58 -48.93 4.16 -12.70
N ILE A 59 -49.45 3.05 -13.24
CA ILE A 59 -48.87 2.39 -14.43
C ILE A 59 -48.98 3.28 -15.66
N ALA A 60 -50.12 3.93 -15.88
CA ALA A 60 -50.31 4.85 -17.00
C ALA A 60 -49.28 6.00 -16.93
N SER A 61 -49.09 6.59 -15.76
CA SER A 61 -48.08 7.64 -15.55
C SER A 61 -46.65 7.17 -15.83
N LEU A 62 -46.32 5.92 -15.49
CA LEU A 62 -45.01 5.32 -15.76
C LEU A 62 -44.79 5.01 -17.25
N LEU A 63 -45.85 4.66 -17.98
CA LEU A 63 -45.80 4.45 -19.43
C LEU A 63 -45.64 5.79 -20.18
N GLU A 64 -46.33 6.83 -19.73
CA GLU A 64 -46.21 8.19 -20.28
C GLU A 64 -44.83 8.80 -20.01
N ALA A 65 -44.26 8.58 -18.81
CA ALA A 65 -42.91 9.01 -18.46
C ALA A 65 -41.81 8.31 -19.30
N GLY A 66 -42.14 7.20 -19.97
CA GLY A 66 -41.22 6.47 -20.83
C GLY A 66 -40.16 5.66 -20.06
N PRO A 67 -39.08 5.24 -20.76
CA PRO A 67 -38.04 4.40 -20.18
C PRO A 67 -37.41 5.03 -18.94
N PRO A 68 -37.00 4.24 -17.95
CA PRO A 68 -36.36 4.76 -16.75
C PRO A 68 -35.05 5.45 -17.07
N ASP A 69 -34.95 6.70 -16.62
CA ASP A 69 -33.74 7.50 -16.67
C ASP A 69 -32.62 6.83 -15.86
N LEU A 70 -31.38 7.09 -16.25
CA LEU A 70 -30.20 6.54 -15.58
C LEU A 70 -30.15 6.96 -14.10
N ALA A 71 -30.61 8.17 -13.79
CA ALA A 71 -30.69 8.66 -12.42
C ALA A 71 -31.65 7.83 -11.55
N GLU A 72 -32.79 7.41 -12.09
CA GLU A 72 -33.74 6.55 -11.36
C GLU A 72 -33.16 5.16 -11.12
N ARG A 73 -32.49 4.59 -12.12
CA ARG A 73 -31.81 3.28 -11.98
C ARG A 73 -30.71 3.34 -10.93
N ALA A 74 -29.91 4.41 -10.94
CA ALA A 74 -28.85 4.61 -9.95
C ALA A 74 -29.43 4.73 -8.53
N ARG A 75 -30.55 5.46 -8.37
CA ARG A 75 -31.23 5.60 -7.08
C ARG A 75 -31.76 4.26 -6.56
N ASP A 76 -32.46 3.49 -7.38
CA ASP A 76 -32.95 2.15 -7.01
C ASP A 76 -31.81 1.20 -6.65
N PHE A 77 -30.71 1.25 -7.41
CA PHE A 77 -29.52 0.47 -7.12
C PHE A 77 -28.88 0.87 -5.78
N VAL A 78 -28.74 2.17 -5.51
CA VAL A 78 -28.19 2.68 -4.25
C VAL A 78 -29.13 2.39 -3.07
N GLU A 79 -30.44 2.45 -3.26
CA GLU A 79 -31.41 2.13 -2.21
C GLU A 79 -31.31 0.65 -1.79
N ARG A 80 -31.15 -0.27 -2.76
CA ARG A 80 -31.04 -1.71 -2.48
C ARG A 80 -29.66 -2.16 -2.02
N PHE A 81 -28.60 -1.62 -2.62
CA PHE A 81 -27.23 -2.09 -2.40
C PHE A 81 -26.36 -1.12 -1.61
N GLY A 82 -26.84 0.07 -1.28
CA GLY A 82 -26.06 1.13 -0.64
C GLY A 82 -25.39 0.68 0.64
N VAL A 83 -26.11 -0.03 1.51
CA VAL A 83 -25.55 -0.56 2.78
C VAL A 83 -24.41 -1.55 2.51
N VAL A 84 -24.59 -2.46 1.54
CA VAL A 84 -23.57 -3.46 1.16
C VAL A 84 -22.34 -2.79 0.56
N ILE A 85 -22.54 -1.81 -0.33
CA ILE A 85 -21.47 -1.05 -0.96
C ILE A 85 -20.68 -0.28 0.08
N VAL A 86 -21.35 0.44 1.00
CA VAL A 86 -20.70 1.17 2.09
C VAL A 86 -19.89 0.22 2.98
N PHE A 87 -20.46 -0.94 3.35
CA PHE A 87 -19.76 -1.94 4.15
C PHE A 87 -18.54 -2.53 3.43
N ALA A 88 -18.66 -2.80 2.12
CA ALA A 88 -17.56 -3.31 1.30
C ALA A 88 -16.42 -2.28 1.18
N VAL A 89 -16.75 -1.03 0.87
CA VAL A 89 -15.78 0.08 0.81
C VAL A 89 -15.12 0.30 2.16
N PHE A 90 -15.88 0.30 3.25
CA PHE A 90 -15.36 0.45 4.60
C PHE A 90 -14.40 -0.68 4.98
N THR A 91 -14.78 -1.93 4.70
CA THR A 91 -13.95 -3.10 4.98
C THR A 91 -12.66 -3.08 4.17
N PHE A 92 -12.74 -2.72 2.89
CA PHE A 92 -11.57 -2.54 2.02
C PHE A 92 -10.65 -1.43 2.53
N ALA A 93 -11.20 -0.26 2.90
CA ALA A 93 -10.45 0.85 3.46
C ALA A 93 -9.75 0.46 4.77
N MET A 94 -10.42 -0.27 5.65
CA MET A 94 -9.83 -0.78 6.90
C MET A 94 -8.73 -1.81 6.67
N ALA A 95 -8.88 -2.67 5.66
CA ALA A 95 -7.84 -3.62 5.26
C ALA A 95 -6.60 -2.89 4.71
N ALA A 96 -6.80 -1.97 3.75
CA ALA A 96 -5.74 -1.15 3.17
C ALA A 96 -5.05 -0.27 4.22
N TRP A 97 -5.81 0.37 5.11
CA TRP A 97 -5.28 1.14 6.24
C TRP A 97 -4.51 0.27 7.23
N GLY A 98 -5.00 -0.95 7.49
CA GLY A 98 -4.35 -1.93 8.35
C GLY A 98 -2.97 -2.33 7.83
N GLU A 99 -2.84 -2.55 6.51
CA GLU A 99 -1.56 -2.83 5.86
C GLU A 99 -0.65 -1.60 5.82
N TYR A 100 -1.18 -0.43 5.46
CA TYR A 100 -0.44 0.83 5.46
C TYR A 100 0.15 1.14 6.84
N ARG A 101 -0.66 0.99 7.89
CA ARG A 101 -0.23 1.21 9.27
C ARG A 101 0.80 0.17 9.71
N ASP A 102 0.66 -1.08 9.30
CA ASP A 102 1.65 -2.12 9.62
C ASP A 102 2.98 -1.85 8.92
N ARG A 103 2.97 -1.44 7.64
CA ARG A 103 4.16 -1.01 6.90
C ARG A 103 4.87 0.15 7.60
N ASN A 104 4.14 1.20 7.95
CA ASN A 104 4.73 2.35 8.65
C ASN A 104 5.32 1.97 10.02
N ARG A 105 4.68 1.05 10.76
CA ARG A 105 5.23 0.55 12.03
C ARG A 105 6.50 -0.27 11.85
N ARG A 106 6.62 -1.07 10.78
CA ARG A 106 7.85 -1.81 10.45
C ARG A 106 8.98 -0.86 10.12
N TYR A 107 8.70 0.17 9.33
CA TYR A 107 9.66 1.21 8.99
C TYR A 107 10.18 1.92 10.24
N GLN A 108 9.28 2.42 11.10
CA GLN A 108 9.68 3.09 12.35
C GLN A 108 10.48 2.17 13.28
N TYR A 109 10.11 0.90 13.38
CA TYR A 109 10.85 -0.07 14.17
C TYR A 109 12.26 -0.32 13.62
N ALA A 110 12.39 -0.53 12.30
CA ALA A 110 13.68 -0.69 11.64
C ALA A 110 14.54 0.57 11.78
N GLU A 111 13.95 1.76 11.62
CA GLU A 111 14.64 3.03 11.78
C GLU A 111 15.13 3.22 13.22
N ALA A 112 14.26 3.05 14.21
CA ALA A 112 14.62 3.14 15.63
C ALA A 112 15.71 2.14 16.01
N ARG A 113 15.64 0.91 15.49
CA ARG A 113 16.64 -0.15 15.73
C ARG A 113 17.97 0.14 15.03
N SER A 114 17.93 0.80 13.88
CA SER A 114 19.12 1.23 13.13
C SER A 114 19.74 2.54 13.64
N LYS A 115 19.16 3.18 14.66
CA LYS A 115 19.83 4.30 15.33
C LYS A 115 21.08 3.75 16.02
N MET A 116 22.23 4.19 15.53
CA MET A 116 23.54 3.85 16.07
C MET A 116 24.00 4.98 16.99
N SER A 117 24.72 4.63 18.04
CA SER A 117 25.40 5.63 18.86
C SER A 117 26.50 6.32 18.04
N PRO A 118 26.91 7.55 18.37
CA PRO A 118 27.97 8.25 17.62
C PRO A 118 29.29 7.46 17.54
N LYS A 119 29.59 6.66 18.58
CA LYS A 119 30.76 5.77 18.59
C LYS A 119 30.65 4.66 17.55
N GLU A 120 29.49 4.00 17.49
CA GLU A 120 29.21 2.93 16.52
C GLU A 120 29.13 3.47 15.09
N GLU A 121 28.65 4.70 14.91
CA GLU A 121 28.67 5.37 13.62
C GLU A 121 30.10 5.59 13.11
N GLY A 122 31.02 6.01 13.98
CA GLY A 122 32.44 6.13 13.63
C GLY A 122 33.06 4.79 13.23
N GLU A 123 32.73 3.71 13.93
CA GLU A 123 33.19 2.35 13.59
C GLU A 123 32.60 1.86 12.26
N ALA A 124 31.30 2.05 12.06
CA ALA A 124 30.63 1.68 10.82
C ALA A 124 31.21 2.44 9.62
N ARG A 125 31.53 3.73 9.77
CA ARG A 125 32.20 4.53 8.73
C ARG A 125 33.59 3.97 8.39
N ARG A 126 34.40 3.63 9.39
CA ARG A 126 35.71 2.99 9.16
C ARG A 126 35.59 1.66 8.42
N LEU A 127 34.54 0.88 8.70
CA LEU A 127 34.25 -0.35 7.96
C LEU A 127 33.88 -0.04 6.50
N THR A 128 33.04 0.96 6.25
CA THR A 128 32.68 1.38 4.89
C THR A 128 33.92 1.77 4.06
N GLU A 129 34.85 2.52 4.65
CA GLU A 129 36.12 2.88 4.03
C GLU A 129 36.96 1.64 3.70
N ARG A 130 37.04 0.68 4.64
CA ARG A 130 37.77 -0.58 4.44
C ARG A 130 37.20 -1.44 3.32
N PHE A 131 35.88 -1.44 3.14
CA PHE A 131 35.21 -2.16 2.07
C PHE A 131 35.18 -1.38 0.74
N ALA A 132 35.65 -0.14 0.72
CA ALA A 132 35.63 0.74 -0.45
C ALA A 132 34.25 0.78 -1.14
N VAL A 133 33.17 0.87 -0.36
CA VAL A 133 31.80 0.86 -0.90
C VAL A 133 31.56 2.13 -1.70
N ARG A 134 31.56 2.03 -3.03
CA ARG A 134 31.35 3.16 -3.96
C ARG A 134 29.95 3.22 -4.56
N SER A 135 29.19 2.15 -4.51
CA SER A 135 27.86 2.06 -5.09
C SER A 135 26.86 1.41 -4.15
N CYS A 136 25.59 1.75 -4.33
CA CYS A 136 24.49 1.16 -3.59
C CYS A 136 24.27 -0.29 -4.06
N PRO A 137 24.30 -1.30 -3.19
CA PRO A 137 24.13 -2.69 -3.61
C PRO A 137 22.69 -3.05 -4.02
N ILE A 138 21.72 -2.13 -3.89
CA ILE A 138 20.32 -2.34 -4.26
C ILE A 138 20.05 -1.80 -5.67
N CYS A 139 20.39 -0.54 -5.96
CA CYS A 139 20.18 0.06 -7.28
C CYS A 139 21.44 0.01 -8.18
N LEU A 140 22.60 -0.34 -7.62
CA LEU A 140 23.90 -0.39 -8.29
C LEU A 140 24.44 0.98 -8.77
N GLU A 141 23.78 2.07 -8.40
CA GLU A 141 24.23 3.43 -8.72
C GLU A 141 25.39 3.84 -7.81
N GLU A 142 26.33 4.60 -8.37
CA GLU A 142 27.47 5.14 -7.64
C GLU A 142 27.02 6.25 -6.68
N PHE A 143 27.66 6.30 -5.51
CA PHE A 143 27.43 7.35 -4.54
C PHE A 143 28.05 8.66 -5.03
N GLN A 144 27.30 9.76 -4.87
CA GLN A 144 27.78 11.08 -5.22
C GLN A 144 28.81 11.53 -4.19
N CYS A 145 30.08 11.28 -4.49
CA CYS A 145 31.17 12.00 -3.85
C CYS A 145 31.13 13.39 -4.45
N LYS A 146 30.86 14.43 -3.65
CA LYS A 146 31.17 15.80 -4.03
C LYS A 146 32.70 15.91 -4.13
N GLY A 147 33.22 15.43 -5.25
CA GLY A 147 34.55 15.74 -5.74
C GLY A 147 34.59 17.24 -6.00
N PHE A 148 35.67 17.84 -5.57
CA PHE A 148 35.95 19.27 -5.61
C PHE A 148 36.24 19.74 -7.05
N ASP A 149 35.55 19.18 -8.04
CA ASP A 149 35.93 19.27 -9.45
C ASP A 149 35.28 20.46 -10.17
N ASP A 150 34.56 21.33 -9.45
CA ASP A 150 33.87 22.51 -10.02
C ASP A 150 34.54 23.87 -9.72
N ASP A 151 35.70 23.92 -9.04
CA ASP A 151 36.47 25.18 -8.86
C ASP A 151 37.61 25.32 -9.88
N ALA A 152 37.36 24.86 -11.11
CA ALA A 152 38.20 25.17 -12.28
C ALA A 152 37.36 25.58 -13.50
N GLY A 153 36.09 25.95 -13.28
CA GLY A 153 35.28 26.64 -14.27
C GLY A 153 35.59 28.13 -14.21
N GLU A 154 36.42 28.57 -15.15
CA GLU A 154 36.75 29.97 -15.44
C GLU A 154 35.54 30.89 -15.23
N LYS A 155 35.67 31.80 -14.25
CA LYS A 155 35.05 33.12 -14.36
C LYS A 155 35.67 33.78 -15.59
N GLU A 156 35.05 33.60 -16.76
CA GLU A 156 35.16 34.63 -17.78
C GLU A 156 34.48 35.88 -17.19
N ALA A 157 35.31 36.87 -16.89
CA ALA A 157 34.90 38.19 -16.49
C ALA A 157 34.17 38.83 -17.69
N GLU A 158 32.85 38.83 -17.66
CA GLU A 158 32.10 39.88 -18.33
C GLU A 158 31.96 41.02 -17.31
N ASP A 159 32.85 42.00 -17.47
CA ASP A 159 32.69 43.36 -16.99
C ASP A 159 31.35 43.89 -17.49
N ASP A 160 30.46 44.26 -16.57
CA ASP A 160 29.49 45.32 -16.83
C ASP A 160 29.21 46.09 -15.53
N ASP A 161 29.59 47.36 -15.64
CA ASP A 161 29.58 48.46 -14.70
C ASP A 161 28.19 48.83 -14.13
N GLU A 162 28.18 49.14 -12.83
CA GLU A 162 27.60 50.35 -12.20
C GLU A 162 26.64 50.20 -11.00
N ALA A 163 26.90 51.11 -10.06
CA ALA A 163 26.01 51.73 -9.08
C ALA A 163 25.94 51.15 -7.65
N GLU A 164 26.92 51.61 -6.86
CA GLU A 164 26.82 52.18 -5.51
C GLU A 164 25.54 51.96 -4.67
N LYS A 165 25.74 51.47 -3.44
CA LYS A 165 25.45 52.26 -2.22
C LYS A 165 26.02 51.67 -0.93
N ASP A 166 26.91 52.47 -0.36
CA ASP A 166 27.31 52.73 1.03
C ASP A 166 26.81 51.86 2.21
N GLU A 167 27.84 51.37 2.94
CA GLU A 167 28.13 51.50 4.38
C GLU A 167 27.05 51.15 5.45
N LYS A 168 27.36 50.21 6.37
CA LYS A 168 28.12 50.46 7.63
C LYS A 168 27.85 49.40 8.72
N GLY A 169 28.91 48.93 9.40
CA GLY A 169 28.85 48.21 10.69
C GLY A 169 29.65 46.89 10.73
N GLU A 170 30.98 46.92 10.83
CA GLU A 170 31.78 46.95 12.09
C GLU A 170 31.57 45.68 12.94
N GLU A 171 32.25 44.58 12.62
CA GLU A 171 33.59 44.17 13.10
C GLU A 171 33.65 43.85 14.61
N LYS A 172 33.60 42.55 14.94
CA LYS A 172 34.43 42.00 16.02
C LYS A 172 35.06 40.70 15.55
N ARG A 173 36.31 40.86 15.12
CA ARG A 173 37.28 39.84 14.75
C ARG A 173 37.82 39.24 16.05
N GLU A 174 37.53 37.96 16.32
CA GLU A 174 38.33 37.18 17.26
C GLU A 174 39.19 36.19 16.46
N VAL A 175 40.48 36.43 16.63
CA VAL A 175 41.62 35.70 16.08
C VAL A 175 41.76 34.39 16.85
N ALA A 176 41.77 33.27 16.14
CA ALA A 176 42.36 32.03 16.61
C ALA A 176 43.13 31.40 15.45
N GLU A 177 44.40 31.79 15.38
CA GLU A 177 45.43 31.16 14.57
C GLU A 177 45.79 29.78 15.12
N ASP A 178 46.20 28.92 14.20
CA ASP A 178 47.13 27.80 14.36
C ASP A 178 46.66 26.55 15.15
N SER A 179 46.18 25.56 14.39
CA SER A 179 46.53 24.16 14.67
C SER A 179 46.55 23.31 13.39
N PRO A 180 47.74 22.84 12.95
CA PRO A 180 47.91 21.98 11.80
C PRO A 180 47.49 20.57 12.16
N GLY A 181 46.26 20.25 11.81
CA GLY A 181 45.77 18.89 11.67
C GLY A 181 44.89 18.85 10.44
N ALA A 182 45.49 18.87 9.25
CA ALA A 182 44.86 18.62 7.96
C ALA A 182 44.34 17.17 7.84
N GLY A 183 43.73 16.65 8.90
CA GLY A 183 42.95 15.44 8.94
C GLY A 183 41.58 15.73 8.33
N SER A 184 41.55 15.82 7.01
CA SER A 184 40.44 15.39 6.14
C SER A 184 39.09 15.19 6.85
N ASN A 185 38.36 16.28 7.12
CA ASN A 185 36.91 16.25 7.36
C ASN A 185 36.12 15.90 6.06
N ARG A 186 36.74 15.19 5.11
CA ARG A 186 36.10 14.72 3.85
C ARG A 186 35.01 13.68 4.07
N SER A 187 34.77 13.27 5.32
CA SER A 187 33.77 12.26 5.68
C SER A 187 32.35 12.84 5.83
N ALA A 188 32.17 14.16 5.69
CA ALA A 188 30.91 14.82 6.05
C ALA A 188 29.78 14.67 5.03
N ASP A 189 30.05 14.42 3.74
CA ASP A 189 29.04 14.55 2.68
C ASP A 189 28.99 13.37 1.70
N LEU A 190 29.09 12.13 2.19
CA LEU A 190 28.72 10.99 1.35
C LEU A 190 27.19 10.99 1.13
N ARG A 191 26.78 11.41 -0.07
CA ARG A 191 25.38 11.43 -0.52
C ARG A 191 25.11 10.23 -1.41
N GLY A 192 23.91 9.67 -1.25
CA GLY A 192 23.40 8.66 -2.16
C GLY A 192 23.15 9.22 -3.55
N SER A 193 22.86 8.33 -4.49
CA SER A 193 22.39 8.72 -5.82
C SER A 193 21.06 9.50 -5.76
N ASP A 194 20.31 9.30 -4.67
CA ASP A 194 19.08 10.04 -4.32
C ASP A 194 19.34 11.45 -3.74
N GLY A 195 20.60 11.89 -3.66
CA GLY A 195 21.02 13.18 -3.09
C GLY A 195 20.85 13.28 -1.56
N LYS A 196 20.41 12.20 -0.89
CA LYS A 196 20.17 12.16 0.56
C LYS A 196 21.39 11.57 1.29
N PRO A 197 21.53 11.80 2.61
CA PRO A 197 22.60 11.16 3.37
C PRO A 197 22.47 9.64 3.33
N LEU A 198 23.59 8.95 3.08
CA LEU A 198 23.63 7.50 3.02
C LEU A 198 23.16 6.85 4.31
N LYS A 199 22.46 5.73 4.18
CA LYS A 199 22.11 4.87 5.30
C LYS A 199 23.21 3.84 5.52
N ILE A 200 24.10 4.12 6.46
CA ILE A 200 25.15 3.18 6.89
C ILE A 200 24.58 2.29 8.01
N LEU A 201 24.74 0.97 7.86
CA LEU A 201 24.37 -0.03 8.87
C LEU A 201 25.59 -0.39 9.73
N ARG A 202 25.37 -0.96 10.93
CA ARG A 202 26.44 -1.39 11.87
C ARG A 202 27.48 -2.32 11.25
N CYS A 203 27.09 -3.11 10.24
CA CYS A 203 27.97 -3.99 9.50
C CYS A 203 28.92 -3.29 8.51
N GLY A 204 28.83 -1.97 8.34
CA GLY A 204 29.62 -1.20 7.37
C GLY A 204 29.03 -1.13 5.95
N HIS A 205 27.97 -1.88 5.64
CA HIS A 205 27.27 -1.71 4.37
C HIS A 205 26.48 -0.40 4.34
N ALA A 206 26.64 0.34 3.24
CA ALA A 206 25.96 1.59 2.95
C ALA A 206 24.94 1.44 1.82
N PHE A 207 23.84 2.20 1.90
CA PHE A 207 22.74 2.18 0.94
C PHE A 207 22.20 3.60 0.75
N ASP A 208 21.58 3.89 -0.39
CA ASP A 208 20.76 5.10 -0.50
C ASP A 208 19.58 5.03 0.48
N ARG A 209 19.13 6.20 0.93
CA ARG A 209 18.08 6.26 1.94
C ARG A 209 16.75 5.78 1.37
N THR A 210 16.48 6.07 0.10
CA THR A 210 15.32 5.55 -0.64
C THR A 210 15.41 4.04 -0.85
N CYS A 211 16.56 3.52 -1.28
CA CYS A 211 16.79 2.10 -1.52
C CYS A 211 16.60 1.26 -0.25
N TRP A 212 17.20 1.69 0.87
CA TRP A 212 16.99 1.04 2.17
C TRP A 212 15.52 1.06 2.60
N ARG A 213 14.86 2.22 2.48
CA ARG A 213 13.44 2.36 2.83
C ARG A 213 12.57 1.44 1.98
N HIS A 214 12.78 1.43 0.67
CA HIS A 214 12.04 0.58 -0.25
C HIS A 214 12.24 -0.90 0.10
N TRP A 215 13.45 -1.32 0.44
CA TRP A 215 13.71 -2.69 0.88
C TRP A 215 12.92 -3.06 2.15
N VAL A 216 12.93 -2.19 3.18
CA VAL A 216 12.12 -2.38 4.41
C VAL A 216 10.61 -2.43 4.10
N ASP A 217 10.13 -1.53 3.24
CA ASP A 217 8.71 -1.40 2.89
C ASP A 217 8.20 -2.55 2.00
N SER A 218 9.09 -3.10 1.15
CA SER A 218 8.78 -4.21 0.25
C SER A 218 8.40 -5.50 1.00
N GLY A 219 8.81 -5.62 2.27
CA GLY A 219 8.62 -6.83 3.06
C GLY A 219 9.44 -8.04 2.57
N HIS A 220 10.37 -7.83 1.64
CA HIS A 220 11.28 -8.87 1.15
C HIS A 220 12.44 -9.05 2.13
N GLY A 221 12.24 -9.89 3.13
CA GLY A 221 13.27 -10.25 4.12
C GLY A 221 12.95 -9.75 5.53
N ASP A 222 13.93 -9.92 6.42
CA ASP A 222 13.83 -9.43 7.79
C ASP A 222 14.47 -8.03 7.86
N PRO A 223 13.70 -6.95 8.12
CA PRO A 223 14.21 -5.58 8.14
C PRO A 223 15.28 -5.34 9.23
N CYS A 224 15.48 -6.30 10.13
CA CYS A 224 16.53 -6.26 11.13
C CYS A 224 17.86 -6.80 10.61
N LEU A 225 17.92 -7.38 9.41
CA LEU A 225 19.14 -7.97 8.86
C LEU A 225 19.67 -7.11 7.70
N CYS A 226 20.98 -7.04 7.53
CA CYS A 226 21.56 -6.42 6.35
C CYS A 226 21.24 -7.27 5.10
N PRO A 227 20.76 -6.69 3.99
CA PRO A 227 20.47 -7.46 2.77
C PRO A 227 21.73 -8.06 2.11
N VAL A 228 22.91 -7.50 2.38
CA VAL A 228 24.19 -7.99 1.84
C VAL A 228 24.76 -9.11 2.71
N CYS A 229 25.06 -8.83 3.98
CA CYS A 229 25.75 -9.78 4.86
C CYS A 229 24.85 -10.54 5.84
N ARG A 230 23.55 -10.22 5.89
CA ARG A 230 22.56 -10.80 6.82
C ARG A 230 22.87 -10.64 8.32
N MET A 231 23.79 -9.75 8.68
CA MET A 231 24.06 -9.40 10.08
C MET A 231 22.96 -8.52 10.67
N ASP A 232 22.69 -8.65 11.98
CA ASP A 232 21.65 -7.86 12.67
C ASP A 232 22.04 -6.38 12.78
N VAL A 233 21.15 -5.52 12.31
CA VAL A 233 21.28 -4.05 12.28
C VAL A 233 21.02 -3.44 13.66
N GLY A 234 20.39 -4.17 14.58
CA GLY A 234 19.95 -3.63 15.88
C GLY A 234 20.86 -3.82 17.07
N GLY A 235 22.05 -4.38 16.89
CA GLY A 235 23.05 -4.44 17.94
C GLY A 235 22.59 -5.22 19.18
N LYS A 236 22.49 -6.54 19.04
CA LYS A 236 22.59 -7.53 20.14
C LYS A 236 23.27 -8.73 19.49
N ASP A 237 24.58 -8.91 19.53
CA ASP A 237 25.35 -9.19 20.73
C ASP A 237 26.84 -8.97 20.42
N ALA A 238 27.42 -7.86 20.87
CA ALA A 238 28.88 -7.67 20.81
C ALA A 238 29.62 -8.42 21.94
N ASN A 239 28.93 -9.24 22.73
CA ASN A 239 29.54 -9.88 23.90
C ASN A 239 29.23 -11.37 24.08
N LYS A 240 28.78 -12.05 23.02
CA LYS A 240 28.91 -13.50 22.98
C LYS A 240 30.12 -13.83 22.11
N PRO A 241 31.29 -14.13 22.69
CA PRO A 241 32.38 -14.70 21.91
C PRO A 241 31.82 -15.95 21.23
N SER A 242 31.71 -15.92 19.92
CA SER A 242 31.56 -17.11 19.10
C SER A 242 32.84 -17.91 19.29
N SER A 243 32.82 -18.76 20.31
CA SER A 243 33.72 -19.89 20.42
C SER A 243 33.56 -20.70 19.14
N THR A 244 34.58 -20.58 18.29
CA THR A 244 35.28 -21.71 17.68
C THR A 244 34.42 -22.94 17.43
N SER A 245 33.96 -23.11 16.20
CA SER A 245 33.60 -24.44 15.68
C SER A 245 34.19 -24.59 14.28
N SER A 246 35.52 -24.68 14.25
CA SER A 246 36.26 -25.37 13.22
C SER A 246 36.68 -26.72 13.81
N SER A 247 36.51 -27.79 13.01
CA SER A 247 37.10 -29.14 13.17
C SER A 247 36.25 -30.19 13.89
N SER A 248 35.52 -30.99 13.11
CA SER A 248 35.93 -32.37 12.76
C SER A 248 34.75 -33.33 12.63
N ALA A 249 34.71 -33.97 11.48
CA ALA A 249 33.78 -35.01 11.11
C ALA A 249 33.86 -36.20 12.07
N THR A 250 32.70 -36.67 12.54
CA THR A 250 32.47 -38.10 12.79
C THR A 250 31.03 -38.39 12.41
N ALA A 251 30.88 -39.10 11.29
CA ALA A 251 29.61 -39.53 10.76
C ALA A 251 28.95 -40.50 11.76
N THR A 252 27.87 -40.08 12.40
CA THR A 252 26.89 -40.99 12.97
C THR A 252 25.56 -40.66 12.34
N ALA A 253 25.07 -41.55 11.48
CA ALA A 253 23.79 -41.43 10.80
C ALA A 253 22.67 -41.32 11.84
N THR A 254 22.26 -40.08 12.12
CA THR A 254 21.05 -39.79 12.87
C THR A 254 20.09 -39.10 11.91
N GLU A 255 18.95 -39.77 11.75
CA GLU A 255 17.78 -39.41 10.97
C GLU A 255 17.47 -37.89 10.98
N PRO A 256 17.20 -37.28 9.81
CA PRO A 256 17.00 -35.84 9.70
C PRO A 256 15.69 -35.43 10.37
N GLN A 257 15.77 -34.86 11.56
CA GLN A 257 14.64 -34.16 12.15
C GLN A 257 14.30 -32.90 11.33
N PRO A 258 13.00 -32.64 11.07
CA PRO A 258 12.57 -31.46 10.35
C PRO A 258 12.95 -30.18 11.13
N PRO A 259 13.31 -29.09 10.42
CA PRO A 259 13.71 -27.84 11.05
C PRO A 259 12.62 -27.34 12.00
N PRO A 260 12.96 -26.83 13.20
CA PRO A 260 11.98 -26.35 14.15
C PRO A 260 11.23 -25.17 13.52
N ALA A 261 9.96 -25.42 13.18
CA ALA A 261 9.07 -24.41 12.63
C ALA A 261 9.11 -23.15 13.52
N ARG A 262 9.55 -22.02 12.96
CA ARG A 262 9.61 -20.70 13.61
C ARG A 262 8.27 -20.39 14.30
N ARG A 263 8.16 -20.72 15.61
CA ARG A 263 6.95 -20.59 16.44
C ARG A 263 6.60 -19.12 16.79
N GLY A 264 7.39 -18.14 16.36
CA GLY A 264 7.17 -16.71 16.66
C GLY A 264 5.96 -16.07 15.97
N GLY A 265 5.50 -16.60 14.83
CA GLY A 265 4.38 -16.02 14.07
C GLY A 265 2.98 -16.45 14.57
N ARG A 266 2.86 -17.61 15.22
CA ARG A 266 1.55 -18.18 15.59
C ARG A 266 0.91 -17.50 16.82
N ARG A 267 1.70 -17.03 17.80
CA ARG A 267 1.15 -16.33 18.98
C ARG A 267 0.58 -14.94 18.66
N ARG A 268 1.16 -14.19 17.71
CA ARG A 268 0.61 -12.91 17.27
C ARG A 268 -0.67 -13.07 16.42
N ARG A 269 -0.75 -14.09 15.55
CA ARG A 269 -1.98 -14.42 14.82
C ARG A 269 -3.15 -14.78 15.75
N ARG A 270 -2.91 -15.48 16.87
CA ARG A 270 -3.99 -15.83 17.82
C ARG A 270 -4.58 -14.61 18.54
N ARG A 271 -3.75 -13.62 18.91
CA ARG A 271 -4.23 -12.36 19.53
C ARG A 271 -4.94 -11.43 18.55
N ARG A 272 -4.55 -11.43 17.27
CA ARG A 272 -5.25 -10.66 16.22
C ARG A 272 -6.64 -11.24 15.94
N ARG A 273 -6.73 -12.58 15.81
CA ARG A 273 -8.02 -13.28 15.65
C ARG A 273 -8.99 -13.03 16.81
N THR A 274 -8.53 -12.95 18.06
CA THR A 274 -9.42 -12.64 19.19
C THR A 274 -9.91 -11.19 19.22
N ARG A 275 -9.13 -10.24 18.70
CA ARG A 275 -9.57 -8.84 18.57
C ARG A 275 -10.51 -8.66 17.37
N GLU A 276 -10.17 -9.26 16.24
CA GLU A 276 -11.02 -9.27 15.04
C GLU A 276 -12.36 -9.96 15.32
N ALA A 277 -12.38 -11.08 16.06
CA ALA A 277 -13.62 -11.74 16.48
C ALA A 277 -14.47 -10.88 17.44
N ARG A 278 -13.84 -10.11 18.34
CA ARG A 278 -14.58 -9.21 19.25
C ARG A 278 -15.15 -8.00 18.52
N VAL A 279 -14.41 -7.43 17.56
CA VAL A 279 -14.91 -6.33 16.74
C VAL A 279 -16.02 -6.82 15.80
N ALA A 280 -15.86 -7.99 15.19
CA ALA A 280 -16.92 -8.60 14.37
C ALA A 280 -18.18 -8.89 15.18
N ALA A 281 -18.04 -9.39 16.42
CA ALA A 281 -19.18 -9.62 17.33
C ALA A 281 -19.88 -8.31 17.72
N ALA A 282 -19.12 -7.26 18.05
CA ALA A 282 -19.70 -5.96 18.40
C ALA A 282 -20.40 -5.28 17.22
N VAL A 283 -19.86 -5.42 16.00
CA VAL A 283 -20.51 -4.92 14.78
C VAL A 283 -21.79 -5.72 14.48
N ALA A 284 -21.77 -7.04 14.65
CA ALA A 284 -22.97 -7.87 14.48
C ALA A 284 -24.06 -7.51 15.49
N GLU A 285 -23.70 -7.23 16.74
CA GLU A 285 -24.63 -6.80 17.78
C GLU A 285 -25.23 -5.41 17.49
N ALA A 286 -24.42 -4.47 16.99
CA ALA A 286 -24.90 -3.13 16.63
C ALA A 286 -25.77 -3.09 15.35
N VAL A 287 -25.61 -4.06 14.44
CA VAL A 287 -26.47 -4.20 13.25
C VAL A 287 -27.79 -4.92 13.58
N ALA A 288 -27.79 -5.74 14.63
CA ALA A 288 -28.99 -6.47 15.07
C ALA A 288 -29.91 -5.64 15.98
N ALA A 289 -29.41 -4.53 16.55
CA ALA A 289 -30.15 -3.58 17.36
C ALA A 289 -30.74 -2.44 16.51
#